data_AF-F3FVF2-F1
#
_entry.id   AF-F3FVF2-F1
#
_cell.length_a   1.000
_cell.length_b   1.000
_cell.length_c   1.000
_cell.angle_alpha   90.00
_cell.angle_beta   90.00
_cell.angle_gamma   90.00
#
_symmetry.space_group_name_H-M   'P 1'
#
loop_
_entity.id
_entity.type
_entity.pdbx_description
1 polymer ?
#
loop_
_entity_poly.entity_id
_entity_poly.type
_entity_poly.pdbx_seq_one_letter_code
_entity_poly.pdbx_strand_id
1 'polypeptide(L)'
;EEAMRLSQRIAIFSHGKIVGLGSGYDLYQDPPNAFVASFLGNSNFLRLKAQGNAVATFEGSTLAIRLTAGLKTDQDVLLMVRPEKAQALSVSQAAAMPLEAGWNEVNATVTEVLFLGESQTCSVVTAGGTA
;
A
#
# COMPACT_ATOMS: atom_id res chain seq x y z
N GLU A 1 5.77 15.22 -7.85
CA GLU A 1 5.86 15.37 -6.37
C GLU A 1 5.78 16.82 -5.90
N GLU A 2 5.88 17.79 -6.81
CA GLU A 2 5.97 19.23 -6.54
C GLU A 2 4.76 19.80 -5.79
N ALA A 3 3.54 19.40 -6.16
CA ALA A 3 2.32 19.94 -5.55
C ALA A 3 2.20 19.64 -4.04
N MET A 4 2.76 18.50 -3.60
CA MET A 4 2.75 18.08 -2.20
C MET A 4 3.75 18.87 -1.33
N ARG A 5 4.86 19.34 -1.90
CA ARG A 5 5.88 20.11 -1.16
C ARG A 5 5.53 21.60 -1.02
N LEU A 6 4.75 22.14 -1.95
CA LEU A 6 4.53 23.60 -2.05
C LEU A 6 3.21 24.08 -1.42
N SER A 7 2.23 23.19 -1.24
CA SER A 7 0.86 23.59 -0.87
C SER A 7 0.52 23.25 0.58
N GLN A 8 0.00 24.22 1.34
CA GLN A 8 -0.54 23.97 2.68
C GLN A 8 -1.80 23.09 2.63
N ARG A 9 -2.60 23.21 1.56
CA ARG A 9 -3.80 22.42 1.31
C ARG A 9 -3.98 22.13 -0.18
N ILE A 10 -4.48 20.95 -0.49
CA ILE A 10 -4.75 20.45 -1.84
C ILE A 10 -6.21 20.00 -1.88
N ALA A 11 -6.91 20.34 -2.97
CA ALA A 11 -8.23 19.82 -3.29
C ALA A 11 -8.14 18.99 -4.58
N ILE A 12 -8.53 17.72 -4.49
CA ILE A 12 -8.56 16.80 -5.63
C ILE A 12 -10.00 16.69 -6.12
N PHE A 13 -10.19 16.90 -7.42
CA PHE A 13 -11.48 16.84 -8.07
C PHE A 13 -11.60 15.59 -8.96
N SER A 14 -12.78 14.98 -8.96
CA SER A 14 -13.17 13.96 -9.92
C SER A 14 -14.64 14.17 -10.31
N HIS A 15 -14.92 14.18 -11.62
CA HIS A 15 -16.26 14.45 -12.17
C HIS A 15 -16.93 15.71 -11.59
N GLY A 16 -16.16 16.80 -11.46
CA GLY A 16 -16.66 18.08 -10.94
C GLY A 16 -16.95 18.10 -9.43
N LYS A 17 -16.59 17.06 -8.68
CA LYS A 17 -16.76 16.97 -7.22
C LYS A 17 -15.41 16.87 -6.52
N ILE A 18 -15.31 17.47 -5.33
CA ILE A 18 -14.14 17.30 -4.47
C ILE A 18 -14.19 15.87 -3.90
N VAL A 19 -13.14 15.10 -4.18
CA VAL A 19 -12.96 13.72 -3.69
C VAL A 19 -11.82 13.58 -2.68
N GLY A 20 -11.04 14.64 -2.47
CA GLY A 20 -10.04 14.73 -1.41
C GLY A 20 -9.73 16.19 -1.10
N LEU A 21 -9.65 16.54 0.18
CA LEU A 21 -9.30 17.88 0.65
C LEU A 21 -8.48 17.75 1.93
N GLY A 22 -7.26 18.28 1.93
CA GLY A 22 -6.36 18.13 3.07
C GLY A 22 -4.97 18.69 2.77
N SER A 23 -4.01 18.50 3.68
CA SER A 23 -2.60 18.75 3.35
C SER A 23 -2.10 17.71 2.34
N GLY A 24 -1.05 18.03 1.58
CA GLY A 24 -0.45 17.05 0.68
C GLY A 24 0.06 15.81 1.42
N TYR A 25 0.59 16.02 2.63
CA TYR A 25 1.05 14.93 3.50
C TYR A 25 -0.09 13.99 3.89
N ASP A 26 -1.21 14.54 4.39
CA ASP A 26 -2.35 13.72 4.84
C ASP A 26 -2.98 12.96 3.68
N LEU A 27 -3.20 13.64 2.54
CA LEU A 27 -3.78 13.01 1.36
C LEU A 27 -2.88 11.91 0.77
N TYR A 28 -1.58 11.96 1.03
CA TYR A 28 -0.64 10.93 0.60
C TYR A 28 -0.54 9.78 1.60
N GLN A 29 -0.40 10.08 2.88
CA GLN A 29 -0.24 9.09 3.95
C GLN A 29 -1.55 8.36 4.30
N ASP A 30 -2.66 9.07 4.32
CA ASP A 30 -3.97 8.55 4.71
C ASP A 30 -5.07 9.06 3.75
N PRO A 31 -5.02 8.65 2.47
CA PRO A 31 -5.97 9.10 1.47
C PRO A 31 -7.40 8.69 1.84
N PRO A 32 -8.41 9.56 1.64
CA PRO A 32 -9.80 9.27 1.99
C PRO A 32 -10.45 8.19 1.12
N ASN A 33 -9.84 7.84 -0.02
CA ASN A 33 -10.30 6.80 -0.92
C ASN A 33 -9.19 6.34 -1.87
N ALA A 34 -9.42 5.19 -2.53
CA ALA A 34 -8.47 4.58 -3.46
C ALA A 34 -8.13 5.48 -4.67
N PHE A 35 -9.08 6.31 -5.14
CA PHE A 35 -8.80 7.23 -6.24
C PHE A 35 -7.74 8.26 -5.83
N VAL A 36 -7.91 8.92 -4.68
CA VAL A 36 -6.90 9.85 -4.15
C VAL A 36 -5.56 9.14 -3.91
N ALA A 37 -5.59 7.93 -3.37
CA ALA A 37 -4.39 7.11 -3.15
C ALA A 37 -3.61 6.82 -4.45
N SER A 38 -4.33 6.48 -5.53
CA SER A 38 -3.75 6.22 -6.86
C SER A 38 -3.34 7.49 -7.60
N PHE A 39 -3.94 8.63 -7.26
CA PHE A 39 -3.69 9.89 -7.93
C PHE A 39 -2.43 10.58 -7.37
N LEU A 40 -2.20 10.45 -6.06
CA LEU A 40 -1.03 11.04 -5.40
C LEU A 40 0.10 10.01 -5.27
N GLY A 41 1.04 10.07 -6.21
CA GLY A 41 2.25 9.23 -6.21
C GLY A 41 1.97 7.74 -6.44
N ASN A 42 2.99 6.91 -6.22
CA ASN A 42 2.88 5.48 -6.46
C ASN A 42 2.13 4.79 -5.30
N SER A 43 1.25 3.86 -5.65
CA SER A 43 0.47 3.05 -4.71
C SER A 43 0.33 1.64 -5.26
N ASN A 44 0.59 0.65 -4.41
CA ASN A 44 0.26 -0.75 -4.66
C ASN A 44 -1.08 -1.05 -3.98
N PHE A 45 -1.93 -1.84 -4.64
CA PHE A 45 -3.23 -2.21 -4.09
C PHE A 45 -3.37 -3.72 -4.02
N LEU A 46 -3.49 -4.24 -2.81
CA LEU A 46 -3.72 -5.65 -2.56
C LEU A 46 -5.21 -5.88 -2.32
N ARG A 47 -5.79 -6.92 -2.94
CA ARG A 47 -7.18 -7.34 -2.70
C ARG A 47 -7.20 -8.39 -1.61
N LEU A 48 -7.96 -8.15 -0.55
CA LEU A 48 -8.02 -9.02 0.62
C LEU A 48 -9.46 -9.31 1.00
N LYS A 49 -9.64 -10.32 1.84
CA LYS A 49 -10.88 -10.57 2.56
C LYS A 49 -10.71 -10.27 4.03
N ALA A 50 -11.50 -9.35 4.57
CA ALA A 50 -11.46 -9.01 5.98
C ALA A 50 -11.87 -10.22 6.84
N GLN A 51 -11.12 -10.49 7.91
CA GLN A 51 -11.43 -11.53 8.90
C GLN A 51 -12.03 -10.94 10.19
N GLY A 52 -12.05 -9.61 10.30
CA GLY A 52 -12.39 -8.88 11.52
C GLY A 52 -11.16 -8.58 12.38
N ASN A 53 -11.32 -7.79 13.44
CA ASN A 53 -10.26 -7.45 14.40
C ASN A 53 -8.92 -7.02 13.78
N ALA A 54 -8.98 -6.15 12.76
CA ALA A 54 -7.79 -5.63 12.07
C ALA A 54 -6.93 -6.73 11.39
N VAL A 55 -7.57 -7.82 10.95
CA VAL A 55 -6.95 -8.92 10.21
C VAL A 55 -7.66 -9.11 8.88
N ALA A 56 -6.90 -9.45 7.83
CA ALA A 56 -7.42 -9.81 6.52
C ALA A 56 -6.59 -10.90 5.85
N THR A 57 -7.18 -11.62 4.91
CA THR A 57 -6.51 -12.69 4.14
C THR A 57 -6.12 -12.18 2.76
N PHE A 58 -4.85 -12.33 2.40
CA PHE A 58 -4.28 -12.04 1.08
C PHE A 58 -3.62 -13.31 0.54
N GLU A 59 -4.12 -13.83 -0.60
CA GLU A 59 -3.58 -15.03 -1.26
C GLU A 59 -3.40 -16.25 -0.32
N GLY A 60 -4.31 -16.42 0.65
CA GLY A 60 -4.26 -17.49 1.64
C GLY A 60 -3.41 -17.19 2.88
N SER A 61 -2.63 -16.10 2.87
CA SER A 61 -1.84 -15.62 4.00
C SER A 61 -2.65 -14.64 4.85
N THR A 62 -2.44 -14.68 6.16
CA THR A 62 -3.08 -13.74 7.10
C THR A 62 -2.19 -12.51 7.28
N LEU A 63 -2.75 -11.33 7.04
CA LEU A 63 -2.09 -10.05 7.22
C LEU A 63 -2.78 -9.24 8.31
N ALA A 64 -1.98 -8.54 9.12
CA ALA A 64 -2.48 -7.48 9.98
C ALA A 64 -2.75 -6.24 9.12
N ILE A 65 -3.91 -5.62 9.28
CA ILE A 65 -4.30 -4.38 8.60
C ILE A 65 -4.58 -3.29 9.62
N ARG A 66 -4.66 -2.03 9.19
CA ARG A 66 -5.08 -0.96 10.09
C ARG A 66 -6.51 -1.21 10.58
N LEU A 67 -6.73 -1.05 11.88
CA LEU A 67 -8.09 -1.09 12.44
C LEU A 67 -8.96 -0.05 11.73
N THR A 68 -9.98 -0.56 11.04
CA THR A 68 -10.88 0.25 10.22
C THR A 68 -12.31 -0.01 10.69
N ALA A 69 -13.00 1.05 11.11
CA ALA A 69 -14.35 0.94 11.64
C ALA A 69 -15.32 0.43 10.56
N GLY A 70 -16.24 -0.45 10.95
CA GLY A 70 -17.31 -0.93 10.07
C GLY A 70 -16.92 -2.02 9.07
N LEU A 71 -15.67 -2.51 9.10
CA LEU A 71 -15.30 -3.70 8.33
C LEU A 71 -16.06 -4.93 8.84
N LYS A 72 -16.71 -5.64 7.92
CA LYS A 72 -17.38 -6.91 8.20
C LYS A 72 -16.46 -8.09 7.86
N THR A 73 -16.62 -9.21 8.56
CA THR A 73 -15.99 -10.48 8.18
C THR A 73 -16.41 -10.87 6.76
N ASP A 74 -15.49 -11.46 6.02
CA ASP A 74 -15.58 -11.86 4.60
C ASP A 74 -15.83 -10.71 3.61
N GLN A 75 -15.76 -9.45 4.06
CA GLN A 75 -15.85 -8.30 3.18
C GLN A 75 -14.59 -8.20 2.30
N ASP A 76 -14.78 -8.04 0.99
CA ASP A 76 -13.70 -7.68 0.08
C ASP A 76 -13.19 -6.26 0.41
N VAL A 77 -11.89 -6.14 0.63
CA VAL A 77 -11.21 -4.89 0.97
C VAL A 77 -9.99 -4.69 0.09
N LEU A 78 -9.58 -3.42 -0.04
CA LEU A 78 -8.39 -3.02 -0.77
C LEU A 78 -7.39 -2.43 0.22
N LEU A 79 -6.23 -3.06 0.37
CA LEU A 79 -5.12 -2.51 1.14
C LEU A 79 -4.22 -1.72 0.21
N MET A 80 -4.05 -0.43 0.49
CA MET A 80 -3.03 0.37 -0.17
C MET A 80 -1.70 0.23 0.55
N VAL A 81 -0.63 0.01 -0.21
CA VAL A 81 0.74 -0.02 0.27
C VAL A 81 1.56 0.98 -0.55
N ARG A 82 2.19 1.92 0.14
CA ARG A 82 3.17 2.81 -0.50
C ARG A 82 4.48 2.05 -0.72
N PRO A 83 5.11 2.08 -1.91
CA PRO A 83 6.34 1.32 -2.18
C PRO A 83 7.45 1.58 -1.15
N GLU A 84 7.62 2.83 -0.69
CA GLU A 84 8.60 3.22 0.31
C GLU A 84 8.29 2.74 1.74
N LYS A 85 7.10 2.16 1.95
CA LYS A 85 6.70 1.49 3.20
C LYS A 85 6.90 -0.02 3.14
N ALA A 86 7.51 -0.54 2.08
CA ALA A 86 7.90 -1.93 1.94
C ALA A 86 9.43 -2.05 1.91
N GLN A 87 9.94 -3.15 2.46
CA GLN A 87 11.34 -3.52 2.37
C GLN A 87 11.45 -4.85 1.62
N ALA A 88 12.28 -4.87 0.58
CA ALA A 88 12.61 -6.11 -0.12
C ALA A 88 13.73 -6.84 0.64
N LEU A 89 13.47 -8.08 1.03
CA LEU A 89 14.44 -8.99 1.62
C LEU A 89 14.63 -10.18 0.69
N SER A 90 15.87 -10.68 0.59
CA SER A 90 16.09 -12.00 0.01
C SER A 90 15.54 -13.08 0.94
N VAL A 91 15.24 -14.26 0.40
CA VAL A 91 14.75 -15.41 1.19
C VAL A 91 15.71 -15.75 2.34
N SER A 92 17.02 -15.63 2.13
CA SER A 92 18.02 -15.87 3.17
C SER A 92 18.01 -14.80 4.26
N GLN A 93 17.72 -13.53 3.91
CA GLN A 93 17.63 -12.44 4.89
C GLN A 93 16.37 -12.57 5.73
N ALA A 94 15.21 -12.85 5.11
CA ALA A 94 13.95 -13.09 5.80
C ALA A 94 14.06 -14.29 6.76
N ALA A 95 14.75 -15.37 6.36
CA ALA A 95 14.97 -16.52 7.23
C ALA A 95 15.90 -16.23 8.43
N ALA A 96 16.80 -15.25 8.31
CA ALA A 96 17.78 -14.91 9.35
C ALA A 96 17.27 -13.84 10.32
N MET A 97 16.23 -13.09 9.96
CA MET A 97 15.71 -11.96 10.74
C MET A 97 14.26 -12.26 11.13
N PRO A 98 13.92 -12.27 12.42
CA PRO A 98 12.52 -12.43 12.82
C PRO A 98 11.71 -11.23 12.32
N LEU A 99 10.47 -11.47 11.87
CA LEU A 99 9.57 -10.42 11.44
C LEU A 99 9.31 -9.45 12.60
N GLU A 100 9.65 -8.18 12.39
CA GLU A 100 9.44 -7.13 13.38
C GLU A 100 7.95 -6.94 13.71
N ALA A 101 7.66 -6.64 14.97
CA ALA A 101 6.29 -6.39 15.39
C ALA A 101 5.66 -5.23 14.60
N GLY A 102 4.47 -5.46 14.03
CA GLY A 102 3.76 -4.48 13.21
C GLY A 102 4.05 -4.55 11.72
N TRP A 103 4.98 -5.40 11.28
CA TRP A 103 5.20 -5.69 9.87
C TRP A 103 4.40 -6.91 9.39
N ASN A 104 4.11 -6.90 8.09
CA ASN A 104 3.64 -8.07 7.37
C ASN A 104 4.74 -8.54 6.43
N GLU A 105 4.77 -9.84 6.16
CA GLU A 105 5.66 -10.44 5.15
C GLU A 105 4.83 -11.06 4.03
N VAL A 106 5.23 -10.80 2.79
CA VAL A 106 4.60 -11.35 1.58
C VAL A 106 5.70 -11.84 0.65
N ASN A 107 5.61 -13.12 0.26
CA ASN A 107 6.53 -13.70 -0.71
C ASN A 107 6.18 -13.24 -2.12
N ALA A 108 7.20 -12.77 -2.84
CA ALA A 108 7.07 -12.35 -4.23
C ALA A 108 8.36 -12.63 -5.01
N THR A 109 8.23 -12.75 -6.33
CA THR A 109 9.33 -12.89 -7.28
C THR A 109 9.59 -11.57 -7.97
N VAL A 110 10.83 -11.10 -7.96
CA VAL A 110 11.23 -9.90 -8.72
C VAL A 110 11.16 -10.22 -10.22
N THR A 111 10.41 -9.42 -10.96
CA THR A 111 10.25 -9.56 -12.42
C THR A 111 11.09 -8.55 -13.18
N GLU A 112 11.28 -7.36 -12.61
CA GLU A 112 12.05 -6.27 -13.21
C GLU A 112 12.73 -5.43 -12.13
N VAL A 113 13.94 -4.96 -12.43
CA VAL A 113 14.65 -3.97 -11.61
C VAL A 113 15.09 -2.84 -12.53
N LEU A 114 14.59 -1.64 -12.26
CA LEU A 114 14.95 -0.43 -12.98
C LEU A 114 15.81 0.46 -12.08
N PHE A 115 17.03 0.75 -12.51
CA PHE A 115 17.93 1.65 -11.80
C PHE A 115 17.70 3.10 -12.22
N LEU A 116 17.41 3.97 -11.24
CA LEU A 116 17.07 5.39 -11.44
C LEU A 116 18.17 6.32 -10.89
N GLY A 117 19.38 5.80 -10.67
CA GLY A 117 20.49 6.55 -10.07
C GLY A 117 20.52 6.40 -8.55
N GLU A 118 19.82 7.29 -7.84
CA GLU A 118 19.80 7.27 -6.36
C GLU A 118 18.78 6.29 -5.77
N SER A 119 17.92 5.73 -6.62
CA SER A 119 16.93 4.75 -6.24
C SER A 119 16.81 3.66 -7.30
N GLN A 120 16.15 2.57 -6.93
CA GLN A 120 15.76 1.53 -7.86
C GLN A 120 14.29 1.21 -7.65
N THR A 121 13.59 0.95 -8.75
CA THR A 121 12.24 0.41 -8.73
C THR A 121 12.31 -1.08 -8.99
N CYS A 122 11.74 -1.87 -8.08
CA CYS A 122 11.61 -3.31 -8.25
C CYS A 122 10.14 -3.64 -8.50
N SER A 123 9.84 -4.20 -9.66
CA SER A 123 8.55 -4.80 -9.95
C SER A 123 8.57 -6.25 -9.46
N VAL A 124 7.53 -6.66 -8.73
CA VAL A 124 7.44 -7.99 -8.13
C VAL A 124 6.09 -8.61 -8.45
N VAL A 125 6.04 -9.94 -8.53
CA VAL A 125 4.79 -10.69 -8.66
C VAL A 125 4.69 -11.72 -7.55
N THR A 126 3.56 -11.75 -6.86
CA THR A 126 3.26 -12.75 -5.82
C THR A 126 2.93 -14.09 -6.45
N ALA A 127 2.90 -15.15 -5.65
CA ALA A 127 2.51 -16.49 -6.13
C ALA A 127 1.06 -16.54 -6.65
N GLY A 128 0.15 -15.71 -6.12
CA GLY A 128 -1.23 -15.59 -6.60
C GLY A 128 -1.38 -14.70 -7.84
N GLY A 129 -0.29 -14.14 -8.37
CA GLY A 129 -0.30 -13.32 -9.59
C GLY A 129 -0.61 -11.84 -9.38
N THR A 130 -0.61 -11.36 -8.14
CA THR A 130 -0.66 -9.92 -7.86
C THR A 130 0.68 -9.29 -8.25
N ALA A 131 0.64 -8.29 -9.12
CA ALA A 131 1.80 -7.56 -9.62
C ALA A 131 1.73 -6.07 -9.26
#